data_AF-A0A3D2LHA4-F1
#
_entry.id   AF-A0A3D2LHA4-F1
#
_cell.length_a   1.000
_cell.length_b   1.000
_cell.length_c   1.000
_cell.angle_alpha   90.00
_cell.angle_beta   90.00
_cell.angle_gamma   90.00
#
_symmetry.space_group_name_H-M   'P 1'
#
loop_
_entity.id
_entity.type
_entity.pdbx_description
1 polymer ?
#
loop_
_entity_poly.entity_id
_entity_poly.type
_entity_poly.pdbx_seq_one_letter_code
_entity_poly.pdbx_strand_id
1 'polypeptide(L)'
;IASMKAQFSKLGLSLDWSREFATCDPEYYGAQQGLFLKFLEKGLVYRKASKVNWDPVDNTVLANEQVIDGRGWRSGALVEQRELTQWFFRITDYAEDLLTEVQKLERWPEKVRTMQANWIGRSEG
;
A
#
# COMPACT_ATOMS: atom_id res chain seq x y z
N ILE A 1 -6.94 -19.07 -7.00
CA ILE A 1 -6.13 -18.80 -8.21
C ILE A 1 -6.61 -19.62 -9.41
N ALA A 2 -6.52 -20.96 -9.37
CA ALA A 2 -6.90 -21.81 -10.51
C ALA A 2 -8.31 -21.55 -11.09
N SER A 3 -9.33 -21.34 -10.24
CA SER A 3 -10.69 -21.01 -10.69
C SER A 3 -10.76 -19.72 -11.51
N MET A 4 -10.13 -18.63 -11.03
CA MET A 4 -10.11 -17.34 -11.74
C MET A 4 -9.31 -17.43 -13.04
N LYS A 5 -8.19 -18.18 -13.03
CA LYS A 5 -7.40 -18.43 -14.24
C LYS A 5 -8.22 -19.13 -15.31
N ALA A 6 -8.97 -20.18 -14.95
CA ALA A 6 -9.86 -20.88 -15.87
C ALA A 6 -10.99 -19.98 -16.40
N GLN A 7 -11.49 -19.05 -15.59
CA GLN A 7 -12.46 -18.04 -16.05
C GLN A 7 -11.83 -17.08 -17.07
N PHE A 8 -10.62 -16.56 -16.81
CA PHE A 8 -9.93 -15.68 -17.76
C PHE A 8 -9.60 -16.36 -19.09
N SER A 9 -9.21 -17.64 -19.08
CA SER A 9 -9.00 -18.40 -20.31
C SER A 9 -10.26 -18.49 -21.18
N LYS A 10 -11.45 -18.54 -20.57
CA LYS A 10 -12.74 -18.57 -21.30
C LYS A 10 -13.14 -17.21 -21.89
N LEU A 11 -12.61 -16.11 -21.36
CA LEU A 11 -12.90 -14.77 -21.86
C LEU A 11 -12.12 -14.42 -23.13
N GLY A 12 -11.19 -15.27 -23.58
CA GLY A 12 -10.41 -15.04 -24.80
C GLY A 12 -9.43 -13.86 -24.68
N LEU A 13 -9.00 -13.52 -23.47
CA LEU A 13 -8.04 -12.45 -23.23
C LEU A 13 -6.65 -12.83 -23.74
N SER A 14 -6.02 -11.96 -24.52
CA SER A 14 -4.63 -12.12 -24.99
C SER A 14 -3.63 -11.75 -23.89
N LEU A 15 -3.52 -12.60 -22.87
CA LEU A 15 -2.56 -12.47 -21.78
C LEU A 15 -1.32 -13.35 -22.02
N ASP A 16 -0.13 -12.80 -21.80
CA ASP A 16 1.12 -13.57 -21.80
C ASP A 16 1.27 -14.33 -20.47
N TRP A 17 0.73 -15.55 -20.43
CA TRP A 17 0.77 -16.42 -19.25
C TRP A 17 2.18 -16.87 -18.87
N SER A 18 3.19 -16.68 -19.73
CA SER A 18 4.59 -16.96 -19.36
C SER A 18 5.13 -15.99 -18.29
N ARG A 19 4.41 -14.89 -18.03
CA ARG A 19 4.75 -13.85 -17.05
C ARG A 19 3.86 -13.88 -15.81
N GLU A 20 3.07 -14.93 -15.63
CA GLU A 20 2.25 -15.09 -14.42
C GLU A 20 3.14 -15.23 -13.18
N PHE A 21 2.74 -14.59 -12.09
CA PHE A 21 3.34 -14.74 -10.77
C PHE A 21 2.23 -14.67 -9.70
N ALA A 22 2.43 -15.29 -8.54
CA ALA A 22 1.63 -15.03 -7.36
C ALA A 22 2.48 -14.38 -6.27
N THR A 23 1.96 -13.33 -5.64
CA THR A 23 2.70 -12.58 -4.61
C THR A 23 2.97 -13.38 -3.34
N CYS A 24 2.27 -14.50 -3.16
CA CYS A 24 2.49 -15.47 -2.10
C CYS A 24 3.56 -16.53 -2.41
N ASP A 25 4.09 -16.57 -3.63
CA ASP A 25 5.13 -17.54 -4.00
C ASP A 25 6.48 -17.17 -3.36
N PRO A 26 7.25 -18.14 -2.84
CA PRO A 26 8.54 -17.87 -2.19
C PRO A 26 9.54 -17.10 -3.04
N GLU A 27 9.57 -17.37 -4.33
CA GLU A 27 10.44 -16.65 -5.27
C GLU A 27 10.07 -15.16 -5.36
N TYR A 28 8.78 -14.85 -5.32
CA TYR A 28 8.29 -13.46 -5.38
C TYR A 28 8.50 -12.74 -4.05
N TYR A 29 7.97 -13.28 -2.94
CA TYR A 29 8.10 -12.58 -1.66
C TYR A 29 9.54 -12.58 -1.13
N GLY A 30 10.38 -13.54 -1.54
CA GLY A 30 11.82 -13.52 -1.25
C GLY A 30 12.52 -12.30 -1.87
N ALA A 31 12.14 -11.93 -3.10
CA ALA A 31 12.61 -10.68 -3.71
C ALA A 31 12.10 -9.44 -2.95
N GLN A 32 10.85 -9.46 -2.49
CA GLN A 32 10.29 -8.38 -1.67
C GLN A 32 11.00 -8.23 -0.32
N GLN A 33 11.34 -9.33 0.36
CA GLN A 33 12.14 -9.33 1.58
C GLN A 33 13.54 -8.75 1.32
N GLY A 34 14.18 -9.12 0.21
CA GLY A 34 15.46 -8.56 -0.21
C GLY A 34 15.40 -7.04 -0.44
N LEU A 35 14.31 -6.53 -1.04
CA LEU A 35 14.10 -5.10 -1.20
C LEU A 35 13.92 -4.39 0.14
N PHE A 36 13.13 -4.96 1.05
CA PHE A 36 12.92 -4.43 2.40
C PHE A 36 14.23 -4.30 3.17
N LEU A 37 15.08 -5.33 3.14
CA LEU A 37 16.39 -5.29 3.80
C LEU A 37 17.30 -4.21 3.21
N LYS A 38 17.33 -4.07 1.88
CA LYS A 38 18.09 -2.98 1.23
C LYS A 38 17.58 -1.59 1.65
N PHE A 39 16.26 -1.42 1.75
CA PHE A 39 15.69 -0.15 2.23
C PHE A 39 16.01 0.09 3.71
N LEU A 40 16.02 -0.95 4.54
CA LEU A 40 16.45 -0.88 5.93
C LEU A 40 17.92 -0.44 6.04
N GLU A 41 18.82 -1.07 5.27
CA GLU A 41 20.23 -0.70 5.21
C GLU A 41 20.46 0.75 4.78
N LYS A 42 19.63 1.26 3.86
CA LYS A 42 19.65 2.66 3.40
C LYS A 42 18.92 3.63 4.33
N GLY A 43 18.38 3.15 5.45
CA GLY A 43 17.63 3.96 6.40
C GLY A 43 16.24 4.40 5.91
N LEU A 44 15.76 3.89 4.78
CA LEU A 44 14.43 4.18 4.22
C LEU A 44 13.32 3.39 4.92
N VAL A 45 13.67 2.31 5.63
CA VAL A 45 12.80 1.59 6.54
C VAL A 45 13.30 1.78 7.97
N TYR A 46 12.39 2.00 8.91
CA TYR A 46 12.74 2.16 10.32
C TYR A 46 11.62 1.65 11.24
N ARG A 47 11.96 1.41 12.52
CA ARG A 47 10.99 1.11 13.57
C ARG A 47 10.73 2.33 14.44
N LYS A 48 9.47 2.54 14.79
CA LYS A 48 9.07 3.63 15.70
C LYS A 48 7.83 3.20 16.48
N ALA A 49 7.73 3.63 17.75
CA ALA A 49 6.48 3.56 18.50
C ALA A 49 5.50 4.60 17.94
N SER A 50 4.32 4.13 17.51
CA SER A 50 3.28 5.00 16.98
C SER A 50 1.94 4.58 17.54
N LYS A 51 1.06 5.57 17.72
CA LYS A 51 -0.37 5.31 17.76
C LYS A 51 -0.79 4.78 16.39
N VAL A 52 -1.51 3.68 16.39
CA VAL A 52 -1.97 2.99 15.20
C VAL A 52 -3.45 2.67 15.34
N ASN A 53 -4.14 2.66 14.19
CA ASN A 53 -5.49 2.14 14.08
C ASN A 53 -5.44 0.62 14.28
N TRP A 54 -6.17 0.10 15.26
CA TRP A 54 -6.24 -1.32 15.56
C TRP A 54 -7.66 -1.85 15.33
N ASP A 55 -7.75 -2.93 14.55
CA ASP A 55 -8.99 -3.66 14.38
C ASP A 55 -9.09 -4.79 15.43
N PRO A 56 -10.04 -4.74 16.38
CA PRO A 56 -10.14 -5.74 17.43
C PRO A 56 -10.70 -7.09 16.94
N VAL A 57 -11.35 -7.14 15.78
CA VAL A 57 -11.89 -8.37 15.19
C VAL A 57 -10.81 -9.05 14.36
N ASP A 58 -10.18 -8.31 13.45
CA ASP A 58 -9.13 -8.84 12.58
C ASP A 58 -7.78 -8.99 13.31
N ASN A 59 -7.66 -8.42 14.51
CA ASN A 59 -6.45 -8.44 15.35
C ASN A 59 -5.20 -7.97 14.59
N THR A 60 -5.35 -6.86 13.86
CA THR A 60 -4.29 -6.29 13.04
C THR A 60 -4.30 -4.76 13.09
N VAL A 61 -3.14 -4.18 12.79
CA VAL A 61 -3.04 -2.75 12.49
C VAL A 61 -3.68 -2.46 11.14
N LEU A 62 -4.39 -1.34 11.05
CA LEU A 62 -4.96 -0.78 9.83
C LEU A 62 -4.19 0.47 9.40
N ALA A 63 -3.97 0.64 8.10
CA ALA A 63 -3.62 1.94 7.53
C ALA A 63 -4.80 2.91 7.64
N ASN A 64 -4.56 4.22 7.51
CA ASN A 64 -5.63 5.23 7.60
C ASN A 64 -6.70 5.00 6.52
N GLU A 65 -6.30 4.58 5.34
CA GLU A 65 -7.14 4.29 4.17
C GLU A 65 -8.03 3.04 4.36
N GLN A 66 -7.75 2.23 5.38
CA GLN A 66 -8.55 1.05 5.73
C GLN A 66 -9.55 1.34 6.87
N VAL A 67 -9.62 2.59 7.32
CA VAL A 67 -10.59 3.06 8.30
C VAL A 67 -11.65 3.92 7.59
N ILE A 68 -12.89 3.45 7.59
CA ILE A 68 -14.02 4.12 6.95
C ILE A 68 -15.02 4.46 8.04
N ASP A 69 -15.31 5.75 8.22
CA ASP A 69 -16.22 6.26 9.26
C ASP A 69 -15.89 5.74 10.68
N GLY A 70 -14.58 5.68 10.99
CA GLY A 70 -14.08 5.19 12.28
C GLY A 70 -14.13 3.67 12.45
N ARG A 71 -14.40 2.91 11.39
CA ARG A 71 -14.55 1.46 11.41
C ARG A 71 -13.61 0.75 10.45
N GLY A 72 -13.24 -0.48 10.75
CA GLY A 72 -12.41 -1.30 9.87
C GLY A 72 -13.13 -1.62 8.56
N TRP A 73 -12.46 -1.46 7.42
CA TRP A 73 -13.08 -1.57 6.08
C TRP A 73 -13.70 -2.94 5.74
N ARG A 74 -13.33 -4.00 6.46
CA ARG A 74 -13.74 -5.39 6.23
C ARG A 74 -14.57 -5.91 7.39
N SER A 75 -14.09 -5.71 8.61
CA SER A 75 -14.76 -6.15 9.83
C SER A 75 -15.99 -5.30 10.19
N GLY A 76 -16.00 -4.01 9.80
CA GLY A 76 -16.97 -3.02 10.29
C GLY A 76 -16.83 -2.69 11.78
N ALA A 77 -15.84 -3.25 12.48
CA ALA A 77 -15.61 -3.04 13.90
C ALA A 77 -15.17 -1.60 14.17
N LEU A 78 -15.50 -1.07 15.35
CA LEU A 78 -15.00 0.23 15.77
C LEU A 78 -13.48 0.14 15.96
N VAL A 79 -12.75 1.04 15.30
CA VAL A 79 -11.29 1.05 15.36
C VAL A 79 -10.82 1.63 16.69
N GLU A 80 -9.85 0.95 17.31
CA GLU A 80 -9.20 1.40 18.54
C GLU A 80 -7.88 2.10 18.22
N GLN A 81 -7.42 2.99 19.11
CA GLN A 81 -6.06 3.52 19.07
C GLN A 81 -5.18 2.73 20.03
N ARG A 82 -4.10 2.13 19.52
CA ARG A 82 -3.09 1.44 20.33
C ARG A 82 -1.70 1.98 20.05
N GLU A 83 -0.83 1.96 21.05
CA GLU A 83 0.57 2.29 20.87
C GLU A 83 1.36 1.00 20.61
N LEU A 84 1.94 0.88 19.42
CA LEU A 84 2.73 -0.29 19.02
C LEU A 84 4.00 0.15 18.31
N THR A 85 5.09 -0.61 18.49
CA THR A 85 6.30 -0.43 17.68
C THR A 85 6.12 -1.13 16.34
N GLN A 86 6.02 -0.35 15.27
CA GLN A 86 5.77 -0.84 13.91
C GLN A 86 6.94 -0.48 12.96
N TRP A 87 6.94 -1.09 11.79
CA TRP A 87 7.82 -0.73 10.68
C TRP A 87 7.19 0.36 9.81
N PHE A 88 7.99 1.33 9.39
CA PHE A 88 7.57 2.44 8.54
C PHE A 88 8.55 2.66 7.40
N PHE A 89 8.03 3.07 6.25
CA PHE A 89 8.85 3.64 5.16
C PHE A 89 8.96 5.15 5.34
N ARG A 90 10.12 5.71 5.00
CA ARG A 90 10.35 7.16 4.92
C ARG A 90 9.78 7.74 3.63
N ILE A 91 8.52 7.46 3.34
CA ILE A 91 7.85 7.98 2.14
C ILE A 91 7.75 9.52 2.17
N THR A 92 7.69 10.11 3.36
CA THR A 92 7.69 11.57 3.55
C THR A 92 8.94 12.25 3.04
N ASP A 93 10.08 11.56 3.01
CA ASP A 93 11.34 12.10 2.47
C ASP A 93 11.25 12.30 0.95
N TYR A 94 10.28 11.65 0.30
CA TYR A 94 10.00 11.73 -1.13
C TYR A 94 8.70 12.49 -1.45
N ALA A 95 8.05 13.12 -0.47
CA ALA A 95 6.74 13.74 -0.67
C ALA A 95 6.79 14.88 -1.72
N GLU A 96 7.83 15.71 -1.69
CA GLU A 96 8.00 16.82 -2.64
C GLU A 96 8.23 16.32 -4.07
N ASP A 97 9.08 15.30 -4.22
CA ASP A 97 9.35 14.66 -5.51
C ASP A 97 8.07 14.03 -6.05
N LEU A 98 7.33 13.28 -5.24
CA LEU A 98 6.06 12.67 -5.63
C LEU A 98 5.02 13.72 -6.06
N LEU A 99 4.91 14.83 -5.32
CA LEU A 99 4.00 15.93 -5.63
C LEU A 99 4.38 16.64 -6.93
N THR A 100 5.68 16.83 -7.17
CA THR A 100 6.18 17.46 -8.40
C THR A 100 6.01 16.55 -9.61
N GLU A 101 6.36 15.27 -9.47
CA GLU A 101 6.33 14.31 -10.58
C GLU A 101 4.90 13.93 -10.99
N VAL A 102 3.94 13.87 -10.05
CA VAL A 102 2.55 13.55 -10.40
C VAL A 102 1.92 14.58 -11.35
N GLN A 103 2.36 15.84 -11.30
CA GLN A 103 1.87 16.88 -12.21
C GLN A 103 2.32 16.63 -13.66
N LYS A 104 3.51 16.03 -13.84
CA LYS A 104 4.12 15.75 -15.15
C LYS A 104 3.51 14.53 -15.85
N LEU A 105 2.64 13.76 -15.18
CA LEU A 105 1.97 12.60 -15.75
C LEU A 105 0.80 13.02 -16.67
N GLU A 106 1.09 13.68 -17.79
CA GLU A 106 0.08 14.25 -18.72
C GLU A 106 -0.93 13.21 -19.26
N ARG A 107 -0.51 11.94 -19.34
CA ARG A 107 -1.37 10.83 -19.81
C ARG A 107 -2.30 10.28 -18.71
N TRP A 108 -2.17 10.74 -17.47
CA TRP A 108 -3.03 10.33 -16.37
C TRP A 108 -4.28 11.21 -16.30
N PRO A 109 -5.45 10.64 -15.96
CA PRO A 109 -6.65 11.43 -15.74
C PRO A 109 -6.39 12.53 -14.71
N GLU A 110 -6.79 13.76 -15.01
CA GLU A 110 -6.60 14.92 -14.13
C GLU A 110 -7.11 14.65 -12.71
N LYS A 111 -8.31 14.07 -12.59
CA LYS A 111 -8.89 13.68 -11.30
C LYS A 111 -7.95 12.81 -10.46
N VAL A 112 -7.24 11.86 -11.08
CA VAL A 112 -6.30 10.98 -10.35
C VAL A 112 -5.09 11.78 -9.87
N ARG A 113 -4.52 12.64 -10.72
CA ARG A 113 -3.41 13.53 -10.33
C ARG A 113 -3.80 14.46 -9.18
N THR A 114 -4.98 15.06 -9.25
CA THR A 114 -5.51 15.93 -8.18
C THR A 114 -5.74 15.17 -6.87
N MET A 115 -6.31 13.96 -6.90
CA MET A 115 -6.47 13.15 -5.69
C MET A 115 -5.13 12.81 -5.03
N GLN A 116 -4.12 12.44 -5.82
CA GLN A 116 -2.77 12.17 -5.33
C GLN A 116 -2.13 13.44 -4.74
N ALA A 117 -2.22 14.56 -5.45
CA ALA A 117 -1.69 15.84 -4.97
C ALA A 117 -2.35 16.28 -3.65
N ASN A 118 -3.66 16.10 -3.50
CA ASN A 118 -4.37 16.39 -2.25
C ASN A 118 -4.01 15.42 -1.12
N TRP A 119 -3.76 14.14 -1.44
CA TRP A 119 -3.36 13.13 -0.48
C TRP A 119 -1.93 13.37 0.04
N ILE A 120 -1.01 13.73 -0.85
CA ILE A 120 0.38 14.07 -0.53
C ILE A 120 0.47 15.46 0.12
N GLY A 121 -0.40 16.37 -0.33
CA GLY A 121 -0.47 17.78 0.03
C GLY A 121 -0.42 17.98 1.53
N ARG A 122 0.73 18.45 1.98
CA ARG A 122 1.07 18.76 3.37
C ARG A 122 -0.03 19.64 3.97
N SER A 123 -0.54 19.26 5.15
CA SER A 123 -1.16 20.26 6.03
C SER A 123 0.00 21.14 6.53
N GLU A 124 0.22 22.28 5.89
CA GLU A 124 1.03 23.33 6.51
C GLU A 124 0.27 23.82 7.75
N GLY A 125 0.83 23.55 8.91
CA GLY A 125 0.38 24.04 10.21
C GLY A 125 1.58 24.63 10.94
#